data_AF-A0A7X0EYZ9-F1
#
_entry.id   AF-A0A7X0EYZ9-F1
#
_cell.length_a   1.000
_cell.length_b   1.000
_cell.length_c   1.000
_cell.angle_alpha   90.00
_cell.angle_beta   90.00
_cell.angle_gamma   90.00
#
_symmetry.space_group_name_H-M   'P 1'
#
loop_
_entity.id
_entity.type
_entity.pdbx_description
1 polymer ?
#
loop_
_entity_poly.entity_id
_entity_poly.type
_entity_poly.pdbx_seq_one_letter_code
_entity_poly.pdbx_strand_id
1 'polypeptide(L)' 'MVRDSLWERVEPLLPKVERRARHPGRKRLDDRKVLCGILFVLYTGIPW' A
#
# COMPACT_ATOMS: atom_id res chain seq x y z
N MET A 1 -12.33 -4.58 -1.01
CA MET A 1 -11.06 -5.29 -0.70
C MET A 1 -10.42 -5.71 -2.02
N VAL A 2 -9.11 -5.51 -2.20
CA VAL A 2 -8.41 -5.90 -3.44
C VAL A 2 -8.42 -7.42 -3.56
N ARG A 3 -8.86 -7.97 -4.69
CA ARG A 3 -8.87 -9.43 -4.97
C ARG A 3 -7.45 -9.99 -4.98
N ASP A 4 -7.25 -11.19 -4.46
CA ASP A 4 -5.92 -11.82 -4.37
C ASP A 4 -5.24 -11.94 -5.75
N SER A 5 -5.98 -12.37 -6.78
CA SER A 5 -5.47 -12.50 -8.14
C SER A 5 -4.99 -11.18 -8.77
N LEU A 6 -5.55 -10.05 -8.33
CA LEU A 6 -5.07 -8.73 -8.75
C LEU A 6 -3.82 -8.35 -7.95
N TRP A 7 -3.84 -8.62 -6.64
CA TRP A 7 -2.71 -8.35 -5.76
C TRP A 7 -1.45 -9.12 -6.18
N GLU A 8 -1.56 -10.40 -6.52
CA GLU A 8 -0.46 -11.25 -7.01
C GLU A 8 0.22 -10.67 -8.27
N ARG A 9 -0.50 -9.90 -9.08
CA ARG A 9 0.05 -9.23 -10.27
C ARG A 9 0.70 -7.89 -9.95
N VAL A 10 0.21 -7.20 -8.92
CA VAL A 10 0.65 -5.84 -8.54
C VAL A 10 1.84 -5.89 -7.59
N GLU A 11 1.82 -6.77 -6.59
CA GLU A 11 2.84 -6.88 -5.55
C GLU A 11 4.28 -6.99 -6.10
N PRO A 12 4.57 -7.81 -7.14
CA PRO A 12 5.92 -7.92 -7.68
C PRO A 12 6.44 -6.64 -8.33
N LEU A 13 5.54 -5.72 -8.70
CA LEU A 13 5.90 -4.44 -9.34
C LEU A 13 6.24 -3.36 -8.30
N LEU A 14 5.90 -3.58 -7.03
CA LEU A 14 6.19 -2.64 -5.96
C LEU A 14 7.66 -2.73 -5.53
N PRO A 15 8.33 -1.59 -5.29
CA PRO A 15 9.71 -1.59 -4.83
C PRO A 15 9.79 -2.17 -3.42
N LYS A 16 10.71 -3.13 -3.22
CA LYS A 16 11.06 -3.60 -1.88
C LYS A 16 11.92 -2.55 -1.19
N VAL A 17 11.35 -1.83 -0.23
CA VAL A 17 12.07 -0.81 0.52
C VAL A 17 12.51 -1.36 1.86
N GLU A 18 13.83 -1.44 2.05
CA GLU A 18 14.42 -1.83 3.31
C GLU A 18 14.19 -0.77 4.39
N ARG A 19 13.94 -1.23 5.61
CA ARG A 19 13.77 -0.33 6.75
C ARG A 19 15.12 0.25 7.15
N ARG A 20 15.19 1.58 7.26
CA ARG A 20 16.37 2.27 7.81
C ARG A 20 16.68 1.77 9.22
N ALA A 21 17.95 1.45 9.46
CA ALA A 21 18.43 1.02 10.78
C ALA A 21 18.55 2.18 11.77
N ARG A 22 19.09 3.33 11.33
CA ARG A 22 19.27 4.52 12.17
C ARG A 22 18.10 5.49 12.02
N HIS A 23 17.58 5.97 13.15
CA HIS A 23 16.40 6.83 13.24
C HIS A 23 15.19 6.29 12.43
N PRO A 24 14.74 5.06 12.69
CA PRO A 24 13.58 4.52 11.99
C PRO A 24 12.35 5.32 12.38
N GLY A 25 11.77 6.05 11.43
CA GLY A 25 10.47 6.69 11.62
C GLY A 25 9.33 5.66 11.84
N ARG A 26 8.09 6.11 11.70
CA ARG A 26 6.90 5.24 11.79
C ARG A 26 7.05 4.04 10.84
N LYS A 27 6.79 2.84 11.34
CA LYS A 27 6.75 1.62 10.52
C LYS A 27 5.71 1.82 9.40
N ARG A 28 6.08 1.49 8.17
CA ARG A 28 5.15 1.50 7.04
C ARG A 28 4.01 0.53 7.28
N LEU A 29 2.82 0.91 6.83
CA LEU A 29 1.69 0.01 6.78
C LEU A 29 1.92 -1.05 5.69
N ASP A 30 1.15 -2.12 5.77
CA ASP A 30 1.10 -3.14 4.73
C ASP A 30 0.63 -2.52 3.39
N ASP A 31 1.36 -2.80 2.32
CA ASP A 31 1.15 -2.14 1.01
C ASP A 31 -0.24 -2.45 0.45
N ARG A 32 -0.77 -3.65 0.69
CA ARG A 32 -2.13 -4.03 0.26
C ARG A 32 -3.20 -3.23 0.97
N LYS A 33 -3.02 -2.98 2.27
CA LYS A 33 -3.92 -2.11 3.04
C LYS A 33 -3.87 -0.67 2.55
N VAL A 34 -2.68 -0.15 2.25
CA VAL A 34 -2.52 1.21 1.70
C VAL A 34 -3.22 1.34 0.35
N LEU A 35 -3.03 0.37 -0.55
CA LEU A 35 -3.72 0.34 -1.84
C LEU A 35 -5.24 0.31 -1.67
N CYS A 36 -5.76 -0.48 -0.72
CA CYS A 36 -7.19 -0.49 -0.43
C CYS A 36 -7.70 0.89 0.03
N GLY A 37 -6.95 1.59 0.88
CA GLY A 37 -7.29 2.94 1.33
C GLY A 37 -7.32 3.96 0.18
N ILE A 38 -6.32 3.93 -0.70
CA ILE A 38 -6.28 4.79 -1.89
C ILE A 38 -7.49 4.52 -2.79
N LEU A 39 -7.78 3.26 -3.11
CA LEU A 39 -8.93 2.90 -3.93
C LEU A 39 -10.26 3.29 -3.28
N PHE A 40 -10.35 3.20 -1.95
CA PHE A 40 -11.53 3.65 -1.22
C PHE A 40 -11.76 5.16 -1.37
N VAL A 41 -10.72 5.99 -1.19
CA VAL A 41 -10.79 7.45 -1.39
C VAL A 41 -11.22 7.77 -2.82
N LEU A 42 -10.60 7.13 -3.82
CA LEU A 42 -10.93 7.33 -5.23
C LEU A 42 -12.37 6.91 -5.57
N TYR A 43 -12.84 5.79 -5.01
CA TYR A 43 -14.20 5.29 -5.24
C TYR A 43 -15.28 6.16 -4.58
N THR A 44 -14.98 6.69 -3.39
CA THR A 44 -15.93 7.50 -2.61
C THR A 44 -15.89 8.99 -2.94
N GLY A 45 -14.85 9.46 -3.65
CA GLY A 45 -14.68 10.86 -4.01
C GLY A 45 -14.33 11.77 -2.82
N ILE A 46 -13.78 11.21 -1.74
CA ILE A 46 -13.36 11.99 -0.57
C ILE A 46 -12.18 12.90 -0.98
N PRO A 47 -12.20 14.20 -0.66
CA PRO A 47 -11.07 15.09 -0.92
C PRO A 47 -9.86 14.73 -0.05
N TRP A 48 -8.67 14.93 -0.61
CA TRP A 48 -7.38 14.74 0.09
C TRP A 48 -7.08 15.85 1.07
#